data_AF-G0PCV8-F1
#
_entry.id   AF-G0PCV8-F1
#
_cell.length_a   1.000
_cell.length_b   1.000
_cell.length_c   1.000
_cell.angle_alpha   90.00
_cell.angle_beta   90.00
_cell.angle_gamma   90.00
#
_symmetry.space_group_name_H-M   'P 1'
#
loop_
_entity.id
_entity.type
_entity.pdbx_description
1 polymer ?
#
loop_
_entity_poly.entity_id
_entity_poly.type
_entity_poly.pdbx_seq_one_letter_code
_entity_poly.pdbx_strand_id
1 'polypeptide(L)'
;MFPNLEDLNICCRKMCVTDFTSLCNNLPHLRTLNISSTGIKNLNGPAKLQNLECLSIYGLLFETREDIKDLFELKKLKKLIFGYCSCVYLDHNHLNIYKRKVLNMLSMNLKHHLKKRTHPSDNVFNSQFVGIELLIKVTENFNADKICSLAMKSIIHGGGLRDFEQSCAVIIDILMDRMDLSSEYYKTINFRKLHACLRIIQNKTNLLPERRASAGNVLRFVELFM
;
A
#
# COMPACT_ATOMS: atom_id res chain seq x y z
N MET A 1 22.38 30.40 -7.17
CA MET A 1 22.34 28.96 -6.83
C MET A 1 22.50 28.86 -5.31
N PHE A 2 21.74 27.99 -4.62
CA PHE A 2 21.77 27.86 -3.16
C PHE A 2 22.47 26.55 -2.78
N PRO A 3 23.82 26.48 -2.84
CA PRO A 3 24.54 25.21 -2.69
C PRO A 3 24.36 24.58 -1.30
N ASN A 4 24.12 25.39 -0.27
CA ASN A 4 23.94 24.93 1.12
C ASN A 4 22.47 24.69 1.50
N LEU A 5 21.56 24.62 0.53
CA LEU A 5 20.13 24.41 0.81
C LEU A 5 19.91 23.01 1.41
N GLU A 6 19.38 22.94 2.63
CA GLU A 6 19.10 21.68 3.33
C GLU A 6 17.64 21.22 3.16
N ASP A 7 16.70 22.15 2.95
CA ASP A 7 15.27 21.84 2.86
C ASP A 7 14.68 22.44 1.58
N LEU A 8 14.00 21.60 0.79
CA LEU A 8 13.32 22.02 -0.43
C LEU A 8 11.94 21.40 -0.56
N ASN A 9 10.94 22.25 -0.76
CA ASN A 9 9.57 21.85 -1.05
C ASN A 9 9.11 22.41 -2.38
N ILE A 10 8.85 21.53 -3.34
CA ILE A 10 8.33 21.84 -4.67
C ILE A 10 7.07 21.02 -4.99
N CYS A 11 6.31 20.67 -3.95
CA CYS A 11 5.04 19.97 -4.08
C CYS A 11 4.11 20.66 -5.09
N CYS A 12 3.39 19.87 -5.90
CA CYS A 12 2.45 20.31 -6.92
C CYS A 12 3.05 21.16 -8.06
N ARG A 13 4.38 21.18 -8.20
CA ARG A 13 5.05 21.86 -9.33
C ARG A 13 5.35 20.87 -10.43
N LYS A 14 4.77 21.07 -11.62
CA LYS A 14 5.08 20.24 -12.79
C LYS A 14 6.59 20.31 -13.06
N MET A 15 7.25 19.16 -13.07
CA MET A 15 8.69 19.06 -13.28
C MET A 15 8.98 17.88 -14.21
N CYS A 16 9.90 18.09 -15.16
CA CYS A 16 10.36 17.03 -16.04
C CYS A 16 11.60 16.32 -15.45
N VAL A 17 11.95 15.15 -16.00
CA VAL A 17 13.05 14.33 -15.48
C VAL A 17 14.41 15.03 -15.57
N THR A 18 14.65 15.84 -16.60
CA THR A 18 15.90 16.58 -16.77
C THR A 18 16.07 17.66 -15.72
N ASP A 19 14.99 18.37 -15.38
CA ASP A 19 14.99 19.38 -14.31
C ASP A 19 15.23 18.72 -12.95
N PHE A 20 14.59 17.59 -12.70
CA PHE A 20 14.77 16.83 -11.47
C PHE A 20 16.21 16.33 -11.32
N THR A 21 16.79 15.79 -12.39
CA THR A 21 18.19 15.34 -12.42
C THR A 21 19.13 16.50 -12.12
N SER A 22 18.90 17.66 -12.75
CA SER A 22 19.68 18.87 -12.53
C SER A 22 19.55 19.38 -11.09
N LEU A 23 18.37 19.33 -10.51
CA LEU A 23 18.13 19.66 -9.10
C LEU A 23 18.97 18.76 -8.19
N CYS A 24 18.94 17.45 -8.41
CA CYS A 24 19.71 16.49 -7.60
C CYS A 24 21.23 16.68 -7.74
N ASN A 25 21.71 17.13 -8.91
CA ASN A 25 23.12 17.42 -9.14
C ASN A 25 23.61 18.68 -8.41
N ASN A 26 22.74 19.70 -8.31
CA ASN A 26 23.13 21.03 -7.85
C ASN A 26 22.89 21.25 -6.34
N LEU A 27 22.16 20.36 -5.67
CA LEU A 27 21.78 20.52 -4.25
C LEU A 27 22.23 19.31 -3.39
N PRO A 28 23.53 18.98 -3.34
CA PRO A 28 24.03 17.76 -2.67
C PRO A 28 23.87 17.77 -1.14
N HIS A 29 23.60 18.94 -0.55
CA HIS A 29 23.42 19.13 0.89
C HIS A 29 21.98 18.98 1.38
N LEU A 30 21.02 18.68 0.49
CA LEU A 30 19.63 18.48 0.87
C LEU A 30 19.47 17.35 1.91
N ARG A 31 18.75 17.66 2.98
CA ARG A 31 18.30 16.76 4.04
C ARG A 31 16.81 16.48 3.93
N THR A 32 16.01 17.46 3.49
CA THR A 32 14.58 17.28 3.24
C THR A 32 14.22 17.67 1.81
N LEU A 33 13.52 16.78 1.12
CA LEU A 33 13.02 17.04 -0.23
C LEU A 33 11.56 16.60 -0.36
N ASN A 34 10.69 17.53 -0.78
CA ASN A 34 9.32 17.23 -1.14
C ASN A 34 9.07 17.50 -2.62
N ILE A 35 8.89 16.42 -3.39
CA ILE A 35 8.58 16.42 -4.83
C ILE A 35 7.20 15.83 -5.11
N SER A 36 6.30 15.87 -4.13
CA SER A 36 4.97 15.29 -4.25
C SER A 36 4.17 15.97 -5.37
N SER A 37 3.37 15.21 -6.12
CA SER A 37 2.50 15.72 -7.20
C SER A 37 3.23 16.57 -8.25
N THR A 38 4.52 16.35 -8.47
CA THR A 38 5.32 17.07 -9.48
C THR A 38 5.18 16.48 -10.89
N GLY A 39 4.59 15.28 -11.00
CA GLY A 39 4.43 14.56 -12.27
C GLY A 39 5.69 13.86 -12.76
N ILE A 40 6.76 13.84 -11.96
CA ILE A 40 7.97 13.06 -12.22
C ILE A 40 7.59 11.57 -12.25
N LYS A 41 8.02 10.88 -13.31
CA LYS A 41 7.76 9.46 -13.51
C LYS A 41 8.95 8.54 -13.23
N ASN A 42 10.11 9.13 -12.97
CA ASN A 42 11.35 8.40 -12.77
C ASN A 42 12.26 9.17 -11.80
N LEU A 43 12.66 8.51 -10.71
CA LEU A 43 13.53 9.04 -9.67
C LEU A 43 15.02 8.81 -9.99
N ASN A 44 15.49 8.98 -11.21
CA ASN A 44 16.94 9.00 -11.47
C ASN A 44 17.53 10.31 -10.95
N GLY A 45 18.59 10.24 -10.15
CA GLY A 45 19.29 11.41 -9.58
C GLY A 45 19.42 11.46 -8.05
N PRO A 46 18.42 11.08 -7.24
CA PRO A 46 18.48 11.14 -5.78
C PRO A 46 19.63 10.37 -5.17
N ALA A 47 20.17 9.35 -5.84
CA ALA A 47 21.40 8.67 -5.41
C ALA A 47 22.58 9.64 -5.20
N LYS A 48 22.53 10.87 -5.71
CA LYS A 48 23.55 11.92 -5.47
C LYS A 48 23.30 12.72 -4.18
N LEU A 49 22.10 12.65 -3.61
CA LEU A 49 21.69 13.35 -2.40
C LEU A 49 22.05 12.51 -1.15
N GLN A 50 23.35 12.29 -0.93
CA GLN A 50 23.85 11.39 0.13
C GLN A 50 23.54 11.86 1.56
N ASN A 51 23.08 13.10 1.73
CA ASN A 51 22.65 13.66 3.01
C ASN A 51 21.13 13.66 3.22
N LEU A 52 20.36 13.14 2.26
CA LEU A 52 18.90 13.18 2.32
C LEU A 52 18.38 12.27 3.45
N GLU A 53 17.67 12.87 4.39
CA GLU A 53 17.07 12.19 5.55
C GLU A 53 15.55 12.03 5.40
N CYS A 54 14.89 12.95 4.70
CA CYS A 54 13.44 12.96 4.51
C CYS A 54 13.09 13.19 3.03
N LEU A 55 12.32 12.27 2.45
CA LEU A 55 11.84 12.36 1.07
C LEU A 55 10.32 12.17 1.00
N SER A 56 9.62 13.12 0.37
CA SER A 56 8.19 13.00 0.04
C SER A 56 7.98 12.91 -1.47
N ILE A 57 7.39 11.80 -1.89
CA ILE A 57 7.09 11.42 -3.30
C ILE A 57 5.60 11.11 -3.47
N TYR A 58 4.76 11.69 -2.62
CA TYR A 58 3.32 11.46 -2.64
C TYR A 58 2.70 11.92 -3.97
N GLY A 59 1.78 11.16 -4.54
CA GLY A 59 1.17 11.49 -5.83
C GLY A 59 2.09 11.37 -7.05
N LEU A 60 3.29 10.77 -6.93
CA LEU A 60 4.12 10.41 -8.08
C LEU A 60 3.78 9.02 -8.61
N LEU A 61 3.99 8.82 -9.91
CA LEU A 61 3.60 7.62 -10.65
C LEU A 61 4.83 6.99 -11.31
N PHE A 62 5.26 5.84 -10.80
CA PHE A 62 6.40 5.08 -11.30
C PHE A 62 5.93 3.80 -12.01
N GLU A 63 6.51 3.46 -13.15
CA GLU A 63 6.03 2.35 -13.98
C GLU A 63 6.85 1.07 -13.80
N THR A 64 8.15 1.21 -13.54
CA THR A 64 9.15 0.15 -13.54
C THR A 64 10.00 0.20 -12.27
N ARG A 65 10.75 -0.87 -11.98
CA ARG A 65 11.69 -0.87 -10.85
C ARG A 65 12.79 0.17 -11.07
N GLU A 66 13.16 0.35 -12.32
CA GLU A 66 14.18 1.28 -12.80
C GLU A 66 13.81 2.72 -12.45
N ASP A 67 12.51 3.04 -12.37
CA ASP A 67 12.00 4.36 -11.99
C ASP A 67 12.21 4.73 -10.53
N ILE A 68 12.53 3.77 -9.66
CA ILE A 68 12.75 4.03 -8.22
C ILE A 68 14.06 3.46 -7.71
N LYS A 69 14.93 2.96 -8.58
CA LYS A 69 16.16 2.24 -8.18
C LYS A 69 17.09 3.11 -7.31
N ASP A 70 17.21 4.39 -7.62
CA ASP A 70 18.08 5.32 -6.91
C ASP A 70 17.61 5.63 -5.48
N LEU A 71 16.33 5.37 -5.17
CA LEU A 71 15.79 5.47 -3.80
C LEU A 71 16.56 4.55 -2.84
N PHE A 72 16.98 3.38 -3.33
CA PHE A 72 17.68 2.38 -2.52
C PHE A 72 19.16 2.74 -2.28
N GLU A 73 19.69 3.75 -2.97
CA GLU A 73 21.06 4.26 -2.79
C GLU A 73 21.13 5.36 -1.71
N LEU A 74 19.99 5.81 -1.17
CA LEU A 74 19.89 6.85 -0.15
C LEU A 74 20.18 6.30 1.25
N LYS A 75 21.45 6.15 1.58
CA LYS A 75 21.93 5.51 2.83
C LYS A 75 21.52 6.22 4.13
N LYS A 76 21.24 7.52 4.08
CA LYS A 76 20.85 8.33 5.25
C LYS A 76 19.34 8.57 5.35
N LEU A 77 18.53 7.99 4.46
CA LEU A 77 17.10 8.21 4.45
C LEU A 77 16.46 7.60 5.71
N LYS A 78 15.87 8.47 6.54
CA LYS A 78 15.17 8.10 7.78
C LYS A 78 13.65 8.08 7.60
N LYS A 79 13.14 8.93 6.71
CA LYS A 79 11.70 9.11 6.47
C LYS A 79 11.40 9.15 4.99
N LEU A 80 10.59 8.19 4.54
CA LEU A 80 10.01 8.17 3.20
C LEU A 80 8.50 8.35 3.30
N ILE A 81 7.97 9.39 2.67
CA ILE A 81 6.54 9.68 2.59
C ILE A 81 6.10 9.42 1.15
N PHE A 82 5.19 8.47 0.98
CA PHE A 82 4.70 8.04 -0.32
C PHE A 82 3.24 7.60 -0.20
N GLY A 83 2.50 7.59 -1.30
CA GLY A 83 1.06 7.31 -1.32
C GLY A 83 0.35 8.09 -2.41
N TYR A 84 -0.98 8.00 -2.43
CA TYR A 84 -1.81 8.59 -3.47
C TYR A 84 -2.61 9.79 -2.92
N CYS A 85 -2.56 10.95 -3.60
CA CYS A 85 -3.44 12.08 -3.31
C CYS A 85 -4.76 11.96 -4.05
N SER A 86 -5.88 12.01 -3.32
CA SER A 86 -7.21 12.23 -3.92
C SER A 86 -7.33 13.58 -4.64
N CYS A 87 -6.36 14.48 -4.44
CA CYS A 87 -6.32 15.81 -5.06
C CYS A 87 -5.85 15.84 -6.52
N VAL A 88 -5.41 14.72 -7.11
CA VAL A 88 -5.08 14.64 -8.54
C VAL A 88 -6.22 13.94 -9.26
N TYR A 89 -7.03 14.73 -9.98
CA TYR A 89 -7.97 14.23 -10.98
C TYR A 89 -7.18 13.40 -12.01
N LEU A 90 -7.16 12.08 -11.85
CA LEU A 90 -6.68 11.17 -12.88
C LEU A 90 -7.83 10.87 -13.84
N ASP A 91 -7.56 10.98 -15.14
CA ASP A 91 -8.47 10.51 -16.17
C ASP A 91 -8.74 9.00 -16.00
N HIS A 92 -9.94 8.56 -16.39
CA HIS A 92 -10.41 7.17 -16.21
C HIS A 92 -9.57 6.11 -16.95
N ASN A 93 -8.86 6.46 -18.02
CA ASN A 93 -8.07 5.53 -18.82
C ASN A 93 -6.71 5.23 -18.18
N HIS A 94 -6.12 6.18 -17.46
CA HIS A 94 -4.90 5.96 -16.69
C HIS A 94 -5.12 5.11 -15.43
N LEU A 95 -6.35 4.82 -14.99
CA LEU A 95 -6.58 4.04 -13.77
C LEU A 95 -6.32 2.53 -13.99
N ASN A 96 -6.61 1.98 -15.17
CA ASN A 96 -6.62 0.52 -15.39
C ASN A 96 -5.24 -0.18 -15.30
N ILE A 97 -4.14 0.46 -15.74
CA ILE A 97 -2.79 -0.12 -15.64
C ILE A 97 -2.29 -0.14 -14.19
N TYR A 98 -2.68 0.85 -13.39
CA TYR A 98 -2.21 1.05 -12.01
C TYR A 98 -2.97 0.17 -11.02
N LYS A 99 -4.26 -0.06 -11.30
CA LYS A 99 -5.12 -1.00 -10.58
C LYS A 99 -4.46 -2.38 -10.42
N ARG A 100 -3.99 -3.00 -11.50
CA ARG A 100 -3.34 -4.32 -11.46
C ARG A 100 -2.00 -4.31 -10.71
N LYS A 101 -1.20 -3.23 -10.85
CA LYS A 101 0.11 -3.10 -10.18
C LYS A 101 -0.03 -2.94 -8.66
N VAL A 102 -0.99 -2.15 -8.19
CA VAL A 102 -1.25 -1.98 -6.74
C VAL A 102 -1.78 -3.27 -6.13
N LEU A 103 -2.65 -4.00 -6.83
CA LEU A 103 -3.12 -5.32 -6.36
C LEU A 103 -1.99 -6.36 -6.32
N ASN A 104 -1.05 -6.30 -7.26
CA ASN A 104 0.16 -7.13 -7.20
C ASN A 104 1.04 -6.76 -5.99
N MET A 105 1.23 -5.47 -5.70
CA MET A 105 1.96 -5.01 -4.51
C MET A 105 1.27 -5.48 -3.22
N LEU A 106 -0.05 -5.34 -3.12
CA LEU A 106 -0.84 -5.89 -2.01
C LEU A 106 -0.59 -7.39 -1.84
N SER A 107 -0.67 -8.16 -2.94
CA SER A 107 -0.41 -9.60 -2.91
C SER A 107 1.01 -9.92 -2.46
N MET A 108 2.02 -9.17 -2.94
CA MET A 108 3.42 -9.33 -2.51
C MET A 108 3.59 -9.01 -1.03
N ASN A 109 2.98 -7.93 -0.54
CA ASN A 109 3.06 -7.50 0.85
C ASN A 109 2.40 -8.51 1.80
N LEU A 110 1.21 -9.01 1.45
CA LEU A 110 0.55 -10.08 2.21
C LEU A 110 1.41 -11.36 2.24
N LYS A 111 1.97 -11.77 1.09
CA LYS A 111 2.89 -12.93 1.04
C LYS A 111 4.13 -12.70 1.90
N HIS A 112 4.70 -11.49 1.85
CA HIS A 112 5.88 -11.14 2.62
C HIS A 112 5.60 -11.21 4.13
N HIS A 113 4.48 -10.63 4.56
CA HIS A 113 4.01 -10.68 5.94
C HIS A 113 3.88 -12.13 6.44
N LEU A 114 3.21 -12.98 5.66
CA LEU A 114 3.05 -14.41 5.97
C LEU A 114 4.39 -15.17 6.01
N LYS A 115 5.36 -14.80 5.17
CA LYS A 115 6.67 -15.46 5.11
C LYS A 115 7.60 -15.04 6.25
N LYS A 116 7.69 -13.74 6.54
CA LYS A 116 8.65 -13.21 7.52
C LYS A 116 8.13 -13.17 8.95
N ARG A 117 6.82 -13.41 9.17
CA ARG A 117 6.15 -13.14 10.46
C ARG A 117 6.38 -11.70 10.94
N THR A 118 6.65 -10.77 10.00
CA THR A 118 6.93 -9.38 10.32
C THR A 118 5.73 -8.77 11.04
N HIS A 119 6.01 -8.01 12.10
CA HIS A 119 4.98 -7.39 12.92
C HIS A 119 4.22 -6.35 12.06
N PRO A 120 2.88 -6.46 11.90
CA PRO A 120 2.06 -5.54 11.11
C PRO A 120 2.00 -4.10 11.62
N SER A 121 2.66 -3.78 12.75
CA SER A 121 2.78 -2.42 13.26
C SER A 121 3.77 -1.57 12.46
N ASP A 122 4.36 -2.09 11.39
CA ASP A 122 5.05 -1.25 10.42
C ASP A 122 4.04 -0.28 9.82
N ASN A 123 4.13 1.00 10.18
CA ASN A 123 3.28 2.10 9.72
C ASN A 123 3.09 2.14 8.19
N VAL A 124 4.00 1.49 7.46
CA VAL A 124 3.94 1.21 6.03
C VAL A 124 2.62 0.55 5.60
N PHE A 125 2.07 -0.37 6.39
CA PHE A 125 0.86 -1.11 6.00
C PHE A 125 -0.43 -0.30 6.20
N ASN A 126 -0.51 0.46 7.30
CA ASN A 126 -1.69 1.26 7.59
C ASN A 126 -1.87 2.42 6.59
N SER A 127 -0.78 3.06 6.17
CA SER A 127 -0.83 4.16 5.19
C SER A 127 -1.19 3.68 3.77
N GLN A 128 -0.83 2.45 3.42
CA GLN A 128 -1.16 1.86 2.12
C GLN A 128 -2.64 1.47 2.00
N PHE A 129 -3.28 1.13 3.12
CA PHE A 129 -4.60 0.49 3.11
C PHE A 129 -5.75 1.40 2.69
N VAL A 130 -5.71 2.69 3.05
CA VAL A 130 -6.76 3.67 2.70
C VAL A 130 -6.90 3.83 1.17
N GLY A 131 -5.79 3.68 0.42
CA GLY A 131 -5.83 3.71 -1.05
C GLY A 131 -6.27 2.39 -1.68
N ILE A 132 -6.01 1.26 -1.02
CA ILE A 132 -6.28 -0.09 -1.54
C ILE A 132 -7.78 -0.36 -1.63
N GLU A 133 -8.58 0.05 -0.64
CA GLU A 133 -10.03 -0.18 -0.62
C GLU A 133 -10.73 0.49 -1.82
N LEU A 134 -10.37 1.73 -2.12
CA LEU A 134 -10.89 2.47 -3.28
C LEU A 134 -10.48 1.80 -4.59
N LEU A 135 -9.22 1.36 -4.69
CA LEU A 135 -8.71 0.71 -5.89
C LEU A 135 -9.36 -0.65 -6.15
N ILE A 136 -9.56 -1.47 -5.12
CA ILE A 136 -10.21 -2.77 -5.24
C ILE A 136 -11.62 -2.63 -5.83
N LYS A 137 -12.42 -1.66 -5.35
CA LYS A 137 -13.78 -1.44 -5.83
C LYS A 137 -13.86 -1.13 -7.32
N VAL A 138 -12.92 -0.33 -7.82
CA VAL A 138 -12.90 0.13 -9.21
C VAL A 138 -12.08 -0.79 -10.13
N THR A 139 -11.39 -1.81 -9.62
CA THR A 139 -10.59 -2.72 -10.46
C THR A 139 -11.41 -3.89 -10.96
N GLU A 140 -11.24 -4.19 -12.24
CA GLU A 140 -11.76 -5.38 -12.89
C GLU A 140 -10.60 -6.31 -13.24
N ASN A 141 -10.89 -7.60 -13.46
CA ASN A 141 -9.93 -8.59 -13.99
C ASN A 141 -8.67 -8.81 -13.13
N PHE A 142 -8.84 -8.93 -11.81
CA PHE A 142 -7.79 -9.38 -10.91
C PHE A 142 -8.19 -10.65 -10.17
N ASN A 143 -7.19 -11.37 -9.66
CA ASN A 143 -7.43 -12.62 -8.94
C ASN A 143 -7.88 -12.32 -7.50
N ALA A 144 -9.19 -12.11 -7.33
CA ALA A 144 -9.82 -11.87 -6.04
C ALA A 144 -9.53 -13.03 -5.07
N ASP A 145 -9.57 -14.28 -5.55
CA ASP A 145 -9.37 -15.46 -4.69
C ASP A 145 -8.01 -15.51 -4.02
N LYS A 146 -6.97 -15.20 -4.78
CA LYS A 146 -5.61 -15.12 -4.27
C LYS A 146 -5.47 -14.01 -3.23
N ILE A 147 -6.12 -12.86 -3.43
CA ILE A 147 -6.05 -11.75 -2.48
C ILE A 147 -6.81 -12.11 -1.20
N CYS A 148 -8.05 -12.59 -1.33
CA CYS A 148 -8.89 -12.97 -0.19
C CYS A 148 -8.27 -14.11 0.60
N SER A 149 -7.75 -15.15 -0.04
CA SER A 149 -7.06 -16.24 0.67
C SER A 149 -5.82 -15.76 1.44
N LEU A 150 -5.04 -14.82 0.88
CA LEU A 150 -3.90 -14.22 1.59
C LEU A 150 -4.34 -13.34 2.75
N ALA A 151 -5.42 -12.58 2.60
CA ALA A 151 -6.02 -11.78 3.66
C ALA A 151 -6.54 -12.67 4.80
N MET A 152 -7.26 -13.75 4.48
CA MET A 152 -7.72 -14.76 5.45
C MET A 152 -6.57 -15.39 6.21
N LYS A 153 -5.49 -15.79 5.50
CA LYS A 153 -4.27 -16.33 6.14
C LYS A 153 -3.65 -15.31 7.08
N SER A 154 -3.66 -14.03 6.71
CA SER A 154 -3.09 -12.96 7.54
C SER A 154 -3.91 -12.75 8.81
N ILE A 155 -5.24 -12.79 8.73
CA ILE A 155 -6.14 -12.76 9.89
C ILE A 155 -5.87 -13.95 10.82
N ILE A 156 -5.83 -15.18 10.27
CA ILE A 156 -5.54 -16.39 11.05
C ILE A 156 -4.16 -16.30 11.71
N HIS A 157 -3.17 -15.81 10.96
CA HIS A 157 -1.79 -15.70 11.43
C HIS A 157 -1.66 -14.76 12.63
N GLY A 158 -2.37 -13.63 12.61
CA GLY A 158 -2.30 -12.63 13.66
C GLY A 158 -3.36 -12.75 14.76
N GLY A 159 -4.33 -13.65 14.61
CA GLY A 159 -5.27 -14.04 15.67
C GLY A 159 -6.43 -13.06 15.89
N GLY A 160 -6.65 -12.09 14.99
CA GLY A 160 -7.67 -11.04 15.13
C GLY A 160 -7.29 -9.91 16.10
N LEU A 161 -6.05 -9.91 16.60
CA LEU A 161 -5.56 -8.98 17.61
C LEU A 161 -4.96 -7.68 17.05
N ARG A 162 -4.71 -7.56 15.75
CA ARG A 162 -4.02 -6.37 15.19
C ARG A 162 -4.90 -5.53 14.25
N ASP A 163 -4.54 -4.26 14.09
CA ASP A 163 -5.25 -3.32 13.21
C ASP A 163 -5.20 -3.71 11.74
N PHE A 164 -4.07 -4.26 11.32
CA PHE A 164 -3.90 -4.78 9.97
C PHE A 164 -4.90 -5.89 9.60
N GLU A 165 -5.31 -6.72 10.55
CA GLU A 165 -6.21 -7.85 10.29
C GLU A 165 -7.64 -7.36 10.05
N GLN A 166 -8.02 -6.24 10.66
CA GLN A 166 -9.29 -5.56 10.38
C GLN A 166 -9.33 -5.07 8.94
N SER A 167 -8.22 -4.47 8.52
CA SER A 167 -7.99 -4.04 7.15
C SER A 167 -8.11 -5.23 6.18
N CYS A 168 -7.56 -6.40 6.52
CA CYS A 168 -7.79 -7.64 5.76
C CYS A 168 -9.27 -8.06 5.74
N ALA A 169 -10.02 -7.90 6.84
CA ALA A 169 -11.45 -8.21 6.86
C ALA A 169 -12.24 -7.28 5.93
N VAL A 170 -11.91 -5.98 5.87
CA VAL A 170 -12.53 -5.04 4.92
C VAL A 170 -12.26 -5.44 3.47
N ILE A 171 -11.05 -5.90 3.14
CA ILE A 171 -10.75 -6.41 1.78
C ILE A 171 -11.64 -7.58 1.42
N ILE A 172 -11.80 -8.54 2.33
CA ILE A 172 -12.62 -9.73 2.08
C ILE A 172 -14.09 -9.29 1.95
N ASP A 173 -14.55 -8.36 2.80
CA ASP A 173 -15.91 -7.83 2.75
C ASP A 173 -16.22 -7.20 1.38
N ILE A 174 -15.31 -6.37 0.87
CA ILE A 174 -15.45 -5.74 -0.46
C ILE A 174 -15.45 -6.78 -1.59
N LEU A 175 -14.78 -7.91 -1.41
CA LEU A 175 -14.53 -8.88 -2.49
C LEU A 175 -15.36 -10.14 -2.43
N MET A 176 -16.19 -10.34 -1.41
CA MET A 176 -16.89 -11.61 -1.20
C MET A 176 -17.74 -12.04 -2.40
N ASP A 177 -18.39 -11.09 -3.07
CA ASP A 177 -19.23 -11.35 -4.25
C ASP A 177 -18.43 -11.80 -5.49
N ARG A 178 -17.09 -11.64 -5.45
CA ARG A 178 -16.17 -12.01 -6.54
C ARG A 178 -15.34 -13.26 -6.20
N MET A 179 -15.60 -13.89 -5.05
CA MET A 179 -14.84 -15.05 -4.59
C MET A 179 -15.46 -16.35 -5.11
N ASP A 180 -14.60 -17.26 -5.57
CA ASP A 180 -14.95 -18.65 -5.81
C ASP A 180 -14.27 -19.52 -4.76
N LEU A 181 -15.01 -19.90 -3.71
CA LEU A 181 -14.46 -20.71 -2.61
C LEU A 181 -14.06 -22.13 -3.03
N SER A 182 -14.46 -22.61 -4.22
CA SER A 182 -13.96 -23.87 -4.77
C SER A 182 -12.51 -23.77 -5.30
N SER A 183 -12.02 -22.54 -5.48
CA SER A 183 -10.68 -22.24 -5.96
C SER A 183 -9.58 -22.86 -5.09
N GLU A 184 -8.49 -23.27 -5.71
CA GLU A 184 -7.36 -23.93 -5.05
C GLU A 184 -6.72 -23.09 -3.93
N TYR A 185 -6.87 -21.76 -3.99
CA TYR A 185 -6.34 -20.83 -3.00
C TYR A 185 -6.91 -21.05 -1.59
N TYR A 186 -8.13 -21.58 -1.49
CA TYR A 186 -8.84 -21.76 -0.22
C TYR A 186 -8.66 -23.14 0.42
N LYS A 187 -8.13 -24.13 -0.31
CA LYS A 187 -7.94 -25.52 0.19
C LYS A 187 -7.13 -25.63 1.48
N THR A 188 -6.29 -24.63 1.76
CA THR A 188 -5.40 -24.59 2.93
C THR A 188 -5.91 -23.67 4.05
N ILE A 189 -7.08 -23.05 3.88
CA ILE A 189 -7.67 -22.13 4.87
C ILE A 189 -8.38 -22.93 5.94
N ASN A 190 -8.06 -22.65 7.21
CA ASN A 190 -8.79 -23.20 8.34
C ASN A 190 -9.95 -22.25 8.71
N PHE A 191 -11.13 -22.49 8.16
CA PHE A 191 -12.30 -21.63 8.36
C PHE A 191 -12.75 -21.54 9.82
N ARG A 192 -12.60 -22.60 10.63
CA ARG A 192 -12.86 -22.54 12.09
C ARG A 192 -11.96 -21.53 12.80
N LYS A 193 -10.65 -21.54 12.48
CA LYS A 193 -9.71 -20.55 13.03
C LYS A 193 -10.00 -19.14 12.52
N LEU A 194 -10.32 -19.00 11.23
CA LEU A 194 -10.69 -17.72 10.65
C LEU A 194 -11.91 -17.13 11.35
N HIS A 195 -12.95 -17.94 11.55
CA HIS A 195 -14.18 -17.57 12.25
C HIS A 195 -13.89 -17.04 13.66
N ALA A 196 -13.09 -17.76 14.44
CA ALA A 196 -12.69 -17.32 15.78
C ALA A 196 -11.96 -15.97 15.76
N CYS A 197 -11.04 -15.76 14.80
CA CYS A 197 -10.31 -14.50 14.66
C CYS A 197 -11.24 -13.34 14.23
N LEU A 198 -12.18 -13.58 13.32
CA LEU A 198 -13.15 -12.58 12.88
C LEU A 198 -14.08 -12.17 14.03
N ARG A 199 -14.49 -13.11 14.88
CA ARG A 199 -15.29 -12.82 16.08
C ARG A 199 -14.54 -11.93 17.07
N ILE A 200 -13.23 -12.15 17.24
CA ILE A 200 -12.36 -11.25 18.03
C ILE A 200 -12.37 -9.85 17.42
N ILE A 201 -12.19 -9.73 16.10
CA ILE A 201 -12.18 -8.43 15.41
C ILE A 201 -13.52 -7.71 15.57
N GLN A 202 -14.64 -8.40 15.33
CA GLN A 202 -16.00 -7.85 15.41
C GLN A 202 -16.30 -7.26 16.79
N ASN A 203 -15.81 -7.89 17.85
CA ASN A 203 -16.11 -7.52 19.24
C ASN A 203 -15.18 -6.46 19.83
N LYS A 204 -14.16 -5.98 19.09
CA LYS A 204 -13.22 -4.98 19.58
C LYS A 204 -13.83 -3.58 19.60
N THR A 205 -14.15 -3.08 20.79
CA THR A 205 -14.83 -1.80 21.00
C THR A 205 -13.99 -0.56 20.67
N ASN A 206 -12.66 -0.68 20.64
CA ASN A 206 -11.74 0.41 20.29
C ASN A 206 -11.65 0.67 18.77
N LEU A 207 -12.44 -0.03 17.95
CA LEU A 207 -12.41 0.07 16.50
C LEU A 207 -13.57 0.87 15.93
N LEU A 208 -13.31 1.48 14.77
CA LEU A 208 -14.33 2.11 13.94
C LEU A 208 -15.49 1.12 13.68
N PRO A 209 -16.75 1.55 13.88
CA PRO A 209 -17.93 0.69 13.70
C PRO A 209 -17.98 0.00 12.33
N GLU A 210 -17.55 0.68 11.27
CA GLU A 210 -17.59 0.16 9.90
C GLU A 210 -16.65 -1.04 9.73
N ARG A 211 -15.46 -0.98 10.34
CA ARG A 211 -14.49 -2.09 10.29
C ARG A 211 -14.99 -3.32 11.05
N ARG A 212 -15.67 -3.11 12.18
CA ARG A 212 -16.34 -4.19 12.91
C ARG A 212 -17.47 -4.80 12.10
N ALA A 213 -18.24 -3.97 11.41
CA ALA A 213 -19.32 -4.41 10.54
C ALA A 213 -18.79 -5.30 9.40
N SER A 214 -17.70 -4.88 8.73
CA SER A 214 -17.04 -5.71 7.71
C SER A 214 -16.59 -7.07 8.25
N ALA A 215 -15.97 -7.12 9.42
CA ALA A 215 -15.62 -8.41 10.04
C ALA A 215 -16.85 -9.27 10.34
N GLY A 216 -17.96 -8.67 10.79
CA GLY A 216 -19.23 -9.37 10.99
C GLY A 216 -19.87 -9.88 9.70
N ASN A 217 -19.76 -9.14 8.60
CA ASN A 217 -20.21 -9.58 7.28
C ASN A 217 -19.42 -10.79 6.79
N VAL A 218 -18.09 -10.72 6.86
CA VAL A 218 -17.21 -11.82 6.46
C VAL A 218 -17.43 -13.04 7.34
N LEU A 219 -17.67 -12.84 8.64
CA LEU A 219 -17.99 -13.92 9.57
C LEU A 219 -19.26 -14.67 9.13
N ARG A 220 -20.36 -13.95 8.84
CA ARG A 220 -21.61 -14.53 8.33
C ARG A 220 -21.42 -15.23 6.98
N PHE A 221 -20.62 -14.64 6.10
CA PHE A 221 -20.30 -15.24 4.81
C PHE A 221 -19.57 -16.58 4.98
N VAL A 222 -18.56 -16.65 5.84
CA VAL A 222 -17.79 -17.88 6.12
C VAL A 222 -18.67 -18.96 6.77
N GLU A 223 -19.64 -18.59 7.60
CA GLU A 223 -20.58 -19.54 8.22
C GLU A 223 -21.41 -20.32 7.21
N LEU A 224 -21.64 -19.80 6.01
CA LEU A 224 -22.36 -20.53 4.94
C LEU A 224 -21.58 -21.76 4.41
N PHE A 225 -20.28 -21.86 4.71
CA PHE A 225 -19.37 -22.86 4.17
C PHE A 225 -18.72 -23.75 5.24
N MET A 226 -19.16 -23.62 6.50
CA MET A 226 -18.68 -24.41 7.65
C MET A 226 -19.67 -25.50 8.04
#